data_AF-A0A8J2AUJ3-F1
#
_entry.id   AF-A0A8J2AUJ3-F1
#
_cell.length_a   1.000
_cell.length_b   1.000
_cell.length_c   1.000
_cell.angle_alpha   90.00
_cell.angle_beta   90.00
_cell.angle_gamma   90.00
#
_symmetry.space_group_name_H-M   'P 1'
#
loop_
_entity.id
_entity.type
_entity.pdbx_description
1 polymer ?
#
loop_
_entity_poly.entity_id
_entity_poly.type
_entity_poly.pdbx_seq_one_letter_code
_entity_poly.pdbx_strand_id
1 'polypeptide(L)'
;MADDLEVETTSYQRQKDAGLFRDPVPGVRPAGKSTSIFNDTTERDLQSDIYFPRPPTPPSQRKFRKNLVPGEIHVHHGLSDQKLPSDDFRYGIHSDRGETVERTFKDGLLLGIAAYKNQCAESVYKSTKMEPLGHSYVRGHELPGLTKEQKFVGFGKESLGAGEDGKEIIFPRGVEPDTKEITELYRFTHGNFGPGEQADRKYAWPQAIEDPDFRYGVTEKDAGGEKGGVAGALDWTLDEAGKMAKTRIGRKTLADFRDVTHEKLGKPRNYCQGTHPTPARGFGIVSAGANDTAAKCMQGTYTDADNVPDANLGKCTIPGRTNVSRDPKRLYGVPSVRIDIPAPDPAKRSCADMQNYGDEIGAGPLLNPQRFEIKGIMDSEFLVRRDREECRTILKGAGYQFEHFDHMFDAALELFDDGIPLVSLDALLFLQGNKIEQNVERAIRGS
;
A
#
# COMPACT_ATOMS: atom_id res chain seq x y z
N MET A 1 67.90 38.67 18.11
CA MET A 1 69.18 39.22 17.60
C MET A 1 68.75 40.15 16.49
N ALA A 2 68.98 41.44 16.66
CA ALA A 2 68.77 42.41 15.59
C ALA A 2 70.02 42.28 14.72
N ASP A 3 69.91 41.58 13.61
CA ASP A 3 70.99 41.57 12.61
C ASP A 3 71.19 43.01 12.14
N ASP A 4 72.43 43.49 12.20
CA ASP A 4 72.81 44.83 11.78
C ASP A 4 72.37 45.02 10.32
N LEU A 5 71.35 45.84 10.09
CA LEU A 5 70.82 46.12 8.76
C LEU A 5 71.91 46.76 7.90
N GLU A 6 72.47 45.99 6.97
CA GLU A 6 73.49 46.46 6.03
C GLU A 6 72.92 47.58 5.15
N VAL A 7 73.66 48.70 5.03
CA VAL A 7 73.27 49.83 4.18
C VAL A 7 73.66 49.51 2.74
N GLU A 8 72.67 49.31 1.87
CA GLU A 8 72.93 48.97 0.46
C GLU A 8 73.31 50.19 -0.37
N THR A 9 72.52 51.27 -0.30
CA THR A 9 72.72 52.48 -1.12
C THR A 9 72.16 53.73 -0.43
N THR A 10 72.41 54.90 -1.03
CA THR A 10 71.80 56.17 -0.63
C THR A 10 70.63 56.54 -1.55
N SER A 11 69.63 57.25 -1.03
CA SER A 11 68.45 57.65 -1.83
C SER A 11 68.79 58.47 -3.08
N TYR A 12 69.87 59.26 -3.03
CA TYR A 12 70.38 60.02 -4.17
C TYR A 12 70.85 59.12 -5.33
N GLN A 13 71.62 58.08 -5.02
CA GLN A 13 72.13 57.13 -6.04
C GLN A 13 70.98 56.35 -6.68
N ARG A 14 70.04 55.84 -5.87
CA ARG A 14 68.88 55.10 -6.37
C ARG A 14 68.00 55.93 -7.31
N GLN A 15 67.76 57.20 -6.99
CA GLN A 15 66.98 58.10 -7.85
C GLN A 15 67.70 58.47 -9.14
N LYS A 16 69.04 58.57 -9.10
CA LYS A 16 69.90 58.77 -10.27
C LYS A 16 69.88 57.53 -11.18
N ASP A 17 70.00 56.34 -10.62
CA ASP A 17 69.98 55.07 -11.38
C ASP A 17 68.60 54.78 -11.98
N ALA A 18 67.53 55.15 -11.26
CA ALA A 18 66.15 55.07 -11.76
C ALA A 18 65.82 56.16 -12.81
N GLY A 19 66.74 57.08 -13.09
CA GLY A 19 66.57 58.11 -14.12
C GLY A 19 65.51 59.17 -13.81
N LEU A 20 65.05 59.29 -12.55
CA LEU A 20 64.04 60.28 -12.15
C LEU A 20 64.54 61.72 -12.33
N PHE A 21 65.86 61.91 -12.22
CA PHE A 21 66.50 63.17 -12.57
C PHE A 21 67.83 62.88 -13.26
N ARG A 22 68.21 63.80 -14.16
CA ARG A 22 69.50 63.75 -14.86
C ARG A 22 70.42 64.73 -14.16
N ASP A 23 71.51 64.22 -13.60
CA ASP A 23 72.53 65.03 -12.95
C ASP A 23 73.29 65.85 -14.02
N PRO A 24 73.07 67.17 -14.11
CA PRO A 24 73.62 67.98 -15.19
C PRO A 24 75.14 68.17 -15.04
N VAL A 25 75.71 67.94 -13.85
CA VAL A 25 77.15 68.10 -13.58
C VAL A 25 77.65 66.98 -12.65
N PRO A 26 77.96 65.78 -13.18
CA PRO A 26 78.34 64.61 -12.38
C PRO A 26 79.59 64.77 -11.50
N GLY A 27 80.41 65.79 -11.76
CA GLY A 27 81.64 66.09 -11.00
C GLY A 27 81.41 66.92 -9.73
N VAL A 28 80.23 67.50 -9.52
CA VAL A 28 79.92 68.32 -8.35
C VAL A 28 79.04 67.51 -7.40
N ARG A 29 79.51 67.31 -6.17
CA ARG A 29 78.72 66.62 -5.14
C ARG A 29 77.51 67.47 -4.75
N PRO A 30 76.29 66.91 -4.74
CA PRO A 30 75.10 67.65 -4.32
C PRO A 30 75.19 68.02 -2.83
N ALA A 31 74.81 69.24 -2.49
CA ALA A 31 74.70 69.68 -1.11
C ALA A 31 73.31 69.32 -0.55
N GLY A 32 73.19 68.16 0.11
CA GLY A 32 71.95 67.71 0.72
C GLY A 32 72.13 66.43 1.56
N LYS A 33 71.22 66.17 2.50
CA LYS A 33 71.24 64.96 3.34
C LYS A 33 70.54 63.82 2.60
N SER A 34 71.31 62.85 2.09
CA SER A 34 70.75 61.62 1.54
C SER A 34 70.43 60.64 2.68
N THR A 35 69.25 60.04 2.66
CA THR A 35 68.86 58.97 3.59
C THR A 35 69.54 57.66 3.20
N SER A 36 70.05 56.92 4.19
CA SER A 36 70.52 55.55 4.00
C SER A 36 69.32 54.64 3.73
N ILE A 37 69.39 53.87 2.64
CA ILE A 37 68.39 52.86 2.33
C ILE A 37 68.92 51.53 2.88
N PHE A 38 68.16 50.97 3.82
CA PHE A 38 68.39 49.63 4.34
C PHE A 38 67.77 48.59 3.40
N ASN A 39 68.23 47.34 3.48
CA ASN A 39 67.70 46.23 2.69
C ASN A 39 66.32 45.71 3.18
N ASP A 40 65.44 46.66 3.50
CA ASP A 40 64.12 46.47 4.07
C ASP A 40 63.10 47.02 3.08
N THR A 41 62.95 46.31 1.98
CA THR A 41 62.02 46.67 0.91
C THR A 41 60.61 46.18 1.26
N THR A 42 59.59 46.93 0.83
CA THR A 42 58.17 46.52 1.01
C THR A 42 57.85 45.15 0.43
N GLU A 43 58.60 44.72 -0.60
CA GLU A 43 58.49 43.37 -1.18
C GLU A 43 58.89 42.27 -0.19
N ARG A 44 60.00 42.47 0.54
CA ARG A 44 60.49 41.53 1.55
C ARG A 44 59.54 41.38 2.73
N ASP A 45 58.94 42.48 3.15
CA ASP A 45 57.92 42.48 4.21
C ASP A 45 56.65 41.74 3.77
N LEU A 46 56.19 41.97 2.53
CA LEU A 46 55.02 41.26 1.98
C LEU A 46 55.29 39.77 1.75
N GLN A 47 56.49 39.43 1.30
CA GLN A 47 56.91 38.06 0.96
C GLN A 47 57.81 37.46 2.04
N SER A 48 57.42 37.64 3.31
CA SER A 48 58.19 37.11 4.44
C SER A 48 58.43 35.60 4.35
N ASP A 49 57.56 34.83 3.70
CA ASP A 49 57.75 33.38 3.51
C ASP A 49 58.95 33.02 2.61
N ILE A 50 59.34 33.91 1.67
CA ILE A 50 60.45 33.70 0.75
C ILE A 50 61.76 34.22 1.35
N TYR A 51 61.72 35.43 1.91
CA TYR A 51 62.91 36.12 2.42
C TYR A 51 63.25 35.77 3.88
N PHE A 52 62.25 35.37 4.68
CA PHE A 52 62.37 34.97 6.09
C PHE A 52 61.65 33.64 6.36
N PRO A 53 62.08 32.52 5.74
CA PRO A 53 61.39 31.25 5.87
C PRO A 53 61.37 30.78 7.32
N ARG A 54 60.18 30.44 7.81
CA ARG A 54 60.02 29.93 9.18
C ARG A 54 60.58 28.51 9.29
N PRO A 55 61.35 28.17 10.34
CA PRO A 55 61.82 26.81 10.54
C PRO A 55 60.62 25.86 10.72
N PRO A 56 60.65 24.65 10.11
CA PRO A 56 59.55 23.70 10.22
C PRO A 56 59.37 23.21 11.65
N THR A 57 58.14 22.86 12.02
CA THR A 57 57.86 22.31 13.35
C THR A 57 58.42 20.89 13.45
N PRO A 58 59.14 20.54 14.55
CA PRO A 58 59.66 19.19 14.74
C PRO A 58 58.55 18.11 14.71
N PRO A 59 58.79 16.92 14.11
CA PRO A 59 57.76 15.89 13.93
C PRO A 59 57.10 15.43 15.24
N SER A 60 57.86 15.33 16.33
CA SER A 60 57.35 14.92 17.65
C SER A 60 56.38 15.91 18.28
N GLN A 61 56.55 17.20 17.99
CA GLN A 61 55.71 18.28 18.51
C GLN A 61 54.55 18.62 17.56
N ARG A 62 54.63 18.19 16.29
CA ARG A 62 53.64 18.47 15.25
C ARG A 62 52.23 17.99 15.64
N LYS A 63 52.12 16.83 16.32
CA LYS A 63 50.83 16.28 16.77
C LYS A 63 50.11 17.09 17.85
N PHE A 64 50.84 17.92 18.60
CA PHE A 64 50.26 18.78 19.65
C PHE A 64 50.02 20.21 19.16
N ARG A 65 50.58 20.60 18.01
CA ARG A 65 50.45 21.95 17.46
C ARG A 65 49.19 22.10 16.61
N LYS A 66 48.57 23.28 16.71
CA LYS A 66 47.37 23.67 15.93
C LYS A 66 47.73 24.18 14.53
N ASN A 67 48.60 23.47 13.82
CA ASN A 67 48.93 23.79 12.43
C ASN A 67 47.95 23.03 11.55
N LEU A 68 46.91 23.70 11.04
CA LEU A 68 45.90 23.07 10.19
C LEU A 68 46.32 23.21 8.72
N VAL A 69 46.52 22.08 8.05
CA VAL A 69 46.75 22.03 6.61
C VAL A 69 45.41 21.73 5.92
N PRO A 70 44.97 22.57 4.96
CA PRO A 70 43.74 22.31 4.22
C PRO A 70 43.79 20.95 3.50
N GLY A 71 42.75 20.13 3.69
CA GLY A 71 42.60 18.83 3.02
C GLY A 71 43.08 17.61 3.82
N GLU A 72 43.76 17.80 4.95
CA GLU A 72 44.11 16.70 5.85
C GLU A 72 43.02 16.44 6.90
N ILE A 73 42.84 15.18 7.29
CA ILE A 73 41.91 14.80 8.37
C ILE A 73 42.54 15.15 9.71
N HIS A 74 41.90 16.02 10.49
CA HIS A 74 42.36 16.38 11.83
C HIS A 74 41.99 15.31 12.85
N VAL A 75 43.01 14.58 13.30
CA VAL A 75 42.88 13.53 14.32
C VAL A 75 43.26 14.09 15.70
N HIS A 76 42.58 13.63 16.76
CA HIS A 76 42.95 13.97 18.12
C HIS A 76 44.40 13.53 18.43
N HIS A 77 45.17 14.33 19.17
CA HIS A 77 46.60 14.08 19.41
C HIS A 77 46.89 12.68 20.00
N GLY A 78 46.02 12.15 20.86
CA GLY A 78 46.13 10.79 21.42
C GLY A 78 45.84 9.64 20.43
N LEU A 79 45.18 9.91 19.30
CA LEU A 79 44.86 8.94 18.25
C LEU A 79 45.79 9.06 17.02
N SER A 80 46.65 10.08 16.98
CA SER A 80 47.52 10.38 15.83
C SER A 80 48.53 9.28 15.49
N ASP A 81 48.93 8.48 16.49
CA ASP A 81 49.90 7.39 16.32
C ASP A 81 49.22 6.05 15.93
N GLN A 82 47.89 6.02 15.73
CA GLN A 82 47.16 4.81 15.37
C GLN A 82 47.38 4.41 13.91
N LYS A 83 47.72 3.15 13.68
CA LYS A 83 47.80 2.57 12.34
C LYS A 83 46.40 2.24 11.85
N LEU A 84 45.95 2.93 10.81
CA LEU A 84 44.70 2.61 10.14
C LEU A 84 44.82 1.26 9.40
N PRO A 85 43.72 0.50 9.26
CA PRO A 85 43.67 -0.68 8.40
C PRO A 85 44.08 -0.35 6.96
N SER A 86 44.56 -1.36 6.23
CA SER A 86 44.91 -1.24 4.81
C SER A 86 43.69 -0.83 3.98
N ASP A 87 43.92 -0.22 2.81
CA ASP A 87 42.84 0.24 1.91
C ASP A 87 41.90 -0.90 1.44
N ASP A 88 42.40 -2.14 1.43
CA ASP A 88 41.60 -3.35 1.13
C ASP A 88 40.58 -3.70 2.24
N PHE A 89 40.74 -3.13 3.44
CA PHE A 89 39.87 -3.42 4.57
C PHE A 89 38.54 -2.67 4.42
N ARG A 90 37.47 -3.43 4.26
CA ARG A 90 36.09 -2.90 4.23
C ARG A 90 35.50 -2.93 5.64
N TYR A 91 35.01 -1.78 6.11
CA TYR A 91 34.20 -1.72 7.33
C TYR A 91 32.78 -2.21 7.06
N GLY A 92 32.25 -3.11 7.90
CA GLY A 92 30.88 -3.60 7.80
C GLY A 92 30.72 -5.06 8.20
N ILE A 93 29.47 -5.49 8.38
CA ILE A 93 29.13 -6.90 8.60
C ILE A 93 29.09 -7.57 7.23
N HIS A 94 29.92 -8.60 7.05
CA HIS A 94 29.84 -9.44 5.86
C HIS A 94 28.61 -10.33 6.02
N SER A 95 27.67 -10.25 5.08
CA SER A 95 26.63 -11.26 5.02
C SER A 95 27.25 -12.53 4.44
N ASP A 96 27.27 -13.59 5.23
CA ASP A 96 27.48 -14.93 4.69
C ASP A 96 26.38 -15.15 3.65
N ARG A 97 26.77 -15.26 2.37
CA ARG A 97 25.83 -15.62 1.32
C ARG A 97 25.36 -17.04 1.63
N GLY A 98 24.18 -17.13 2.23
CA GLY A 98 23.53 -18.39 2.57
C GLY A 98 23.13 -19.18 1.32
N GLU A 99 22.12 -20.04 1.47
CA GLU A 99 21.63 -20.87 0.38
C GLU A 99 21.21 -20.02 -0.84
N THR A 100 21.71 -20.42 -2.01
CA THR A 100 21.36 -19.75 -3.26
C THR A 100 19.97 -20.21 -3.71
N VAL A 101 19.22 -19.29 -4.30
CA VAL A 101 17.90 -19.58 -4.90
C VAL A 101 17.99 -20.71 -5.93
N GLU A 102 19.12 -20.83 -6.62
CA GLU A 102 19.36 -21.93 -7.56
C GLU A 102 19.41 -23.31 -6.88
N ARG A 103 19.99 -23.38 -5.67
CA ARG A 103 20.09 -24.63 -4.91
C ARG A 103 18.70 -25.09 -4.46
N THR A 104 17.89 -24.17 -3.93
CA THR A 104 16.52 -24.50 -3.50
C THR A 104 15.64 -24.99 -4.65
N PHE A 105 15.79 -24.43 -5.86
CA PHE A 105 15.09 -24.95 -7.04
C PHE A 105 15.59 -26.34 -7.49
N LYS A 106 16.85 -26.68 -7.21
CA LYS A 106 17.46 -27.96 -7.60
C LYS A 106 17.24 -29.09 -6.60
N ASP A 107 16.94 -28.79 -5.35
CA ASP A 107 16.85 -29.79 -4.26
C ASP A 107 15.70 -30.82 -4.41
N GLY A 108 14.86 -30.72 -5.46
CA GLY A 108 13.87 -31.75 -5.83
C GLY A 108 14.10 -32.39 -7.22
N LEU A 109 15.05 -31.90 -8.01
CA LEU A 109 15.30 -32.37 -9.37
C LEU A 109 16.33 -33.49 -9.38
N LEU A 110 15.95 -34.64 -8.83
CA LEU A 110 16.77 -35.83 -8.85
C LEU A 110 16.65 -36.50 -10.22
N LEU A 111 17.80 -36.78 -10.85
CA LEU A 111 17.86 -37.42 -12.17
C LEU A 111 18.73 -38.68 -12.13
N GLY A 112 18.39 -39.64 -12.98
CA GLY A 112 19.15 -40.87 -13.17
C GLY A 112 19.28 -41.71 -11.90
N ILE A 113 20.53 -41.97 -11.48
CA ILE A 113 20.85 -42.87 -10.37
C ILE A 113 20.34 -42.33 -9.03
N ALA A 114 20.36 -41.01 -8.83
CA ALA A 114 19.90 -40.39 -7.60
C ALA A 114 18.37 -40.55 -7.42
N ALA A 115 17.61 -40.35 -8.49
CA ALA A 115 16.17 -40.58 -8.51
C ALA A 115 15.82 -42.05 -8.23
N TYR A 116 16.54 -42.97 -8.87
CA TYR A 116 16.34 -44.41 -8.65
C TYR A 116 16.64 -44.82 -7.20
N LYS A 117 17.72 -44.32 -6.60
CA LYS A 117 18.04 -44.57 -5.19
C LYS A 117 16.95 -44.05 -4.25
N ASN A 118 16.43 -42.85 -4.51
CA ASN A 118 15.33 -42.30 -3.74
C ASN A 118 14.05 -43.13 -3.92
N GLN A 119 13.72 -43.55 -5.14
CA GLN A 119 12.58 -44.43 -5.39
C GLN A 119 12.71 -45.77 -4.67
N CYS A 120 13.91 -46.37 -4.63
CA CYS A 120 14.17 -47.58 -3.85
C CYS A 120 13.98 -47.33 -2.35
N ALA A 121 14.48 -46.21 -1.82
CA ALA A 121 14.31 -45.85 -0.42
C ALA A 121 12.82 -45.61 -0.07
N GLU A 122 12.10 -44.92 -0.95
CA GLU A 122 10.68 -44.59 -0.79
C GLU A 122 9.74 -45.78 -1.07
N SER A 123 10.23 -46.86 -1.68
CA SER A 123 9.43 -48.06 -1.96
C SER A 123 8.89 -48.76 -0.71
N VAL A 124 9.46 -48.45 0.47
CA VAL A 124 8.99 -48.95 1.76
C VAL A 124 7.66 -48.30 2.16
N TYR A 125 7.42 -47.05 1.76
CA TYR A 125 6.24 -46.29 2.18
C TYR A 125 4.93 -46.88 1.66
N LYS A 126 3.90 -46.79 2.49
CA LYS A 126 2.58 -47.34 2.20
C LYS A 126 1.90 -46.63 1.02
N SER A 127 2.04 -45.31 0.91
CA SER A 127 1.52 -44.53 -0.22
C SER A 127 2.11 -45.00 -1.55
N THR A 128 3.43 -45.14 -1.63
CA THR A 128 4.14 -45.61 -2.82
C THR A 128 3.68 -47.01 -3.25
N LYS A 129 3.34 -47.89 -2.30
CA LYS A 129 2.80 -49.24 -2.59
C LYS A 129 1.34 -49.24 -3.01
N MET A 130 0.51 -48.37 -2.42
CA MET A 130 -0.93 -48.29 -2.66
C MET A 130 -1.28 -47.51 -3.93
N GLU A 131 -0.46 -46.52 -4.26
CA GLU A 131 -0.72 -45.53 -5.31
C GLU A 131 0.45 -45.42 -6.30
N PRO A 132 0.90 -46.54 -6.91
CA PRO A 132 1.94 -46.47 -7.94
C PRO A 132 1.39 -45.76 -9.18
N LEU A 133 2.07 -44.71 -9.63
CA LEU A 133 1.64 -43.96 -10.81
C LEU A 133 1.58 -44.87 -12.05
N GLY A 134 0.44 -44.87 -12.73
CA GLY A 134 0.22 -45.67 -13.95
C GLY A 134 -0.08 -47.16 -13.70
N HIS A 135 -0.10 -47.61 -12.45
CA HIS A 135 -0.45 -48.97 -12.08
C HIS A 135 -1.55 -48.98 -11.02
N SER A 136 -2.36 -50.05 -10.99
CA SER A 136 -3.31 -50.25 -9.90
C SER A 136 -2.61 -50.87 -8.69
N TYR A 137 -3.23 -50.75 -7.52
CA TYR A 137 -2.70 -51.34 -6.30
C TYR A 137 -2.57 -52.87 -6.41
N VAL A 138 -1.35 -53.38 -6.28
CA VAL A 138 -1.08 -54.83 -6.25
C VAL A 138 -1.14 -55.32 -4.81
N ARG A 139 -2.20 -56.08 -4.50
CA ARG A 139 -2.50 -56.60 -3.15
C ARG A 139 -1.62 -57.78 -2.70
N GLY A 140 -0.64 -58.20 -3.52
CA GLY A 140 0.25 -59.32 -3.21
C GLY A 140 -0.38 -60.71 -3.37
N HIS A 141 -1.49 -60.84 -4.10
CA HIS A 141 -2.11 -62.15 -4.36
C HIS A 141 -1.33 -62.94 -5.41
N GLU A 142 -1.08 -64.23 -5.13
CA GLU A 142 -0.53 -65.17 -6.10
C GLU A 142 -1.65 -65.72 -6.98
N LEU A 143 -1.77 -65.19 -8.20
CA LEU A 143 -2.75 -65.67 -9.17
C LEU A 143 -2.31 -67.01 -9.80
N PRO A 144 -3.25 -67.92 -10.14
CA PRO A 144 -2.94 -69.18 -10.82
C PRO A 144 -2.18 -68.97 -12.13
N GLY A 145 -1.24 -69.86 -12.45
CA GLY A 145 -0.34 -69.74 -13.62
C GLY A 145 -1.05 -69.53 -14.96
N LEU A 146 -2.25 -70.10 -15.12
CA LEU A 146 -3.10 -69.96 -16.32
C LEU A 146 -3.46 -68.50 -16.66
N THR A 147 -3.46 -67.62 -15.66
CA THR A 147 -3.78 -66.19 -15.80
C THR A 147 -2.60 -65.35 -16.33
N LYS A 148 -1.39 -65.90 -16.29
CA LYS A 148 -0.17 -65.25 -16.80
C LYS A 148 0.10 -65.58 -18.28
N GLU A 149 -0.63 -66.54 -18.84
CA GLU A 149 -0.51 -66.94 -20.24
C GLU A 149 -1.18 -65.92 -21.17
N GLN A 150 -0.56 -65.66 -22.32
CA GLN A 150 -1.01 -64.64 -23.27
C GLN A 150 -2.36 -64.95 -23.95
N LYS A 151 -2.85 -66.19 -23.82
CA LYS A 151 -4.13 -66.67 -24.39
C LYS A 151 -5.27 -66.72 -23.35
N PHE A 152 -5.13 -66.01 -22.23
CA PHE A 152 -6.16 -66.01 -21.20
C PHE A 152 -7.47 -65.38 -21.69
N VAL A 153 -8.55 -66.16 -21.71
CA VAL A 153 -9.86 -65.79 -22.29
C VAL A 153 -10.61 -64.73 -21.45
N GLY A 154 -10.24 -64.58 -20.18
CA GLY A 154 -10.80 -63.56 -19.29
C GLY A 154 -11.27 -64.15 -17.95
N PHE A 155 -11.65 -63.26 -17.04
CA PHE A 155 -12.19 -63.63 -15.73
C PHE A 155 -13.72 -63.60 -15.78
N GLY A 156 -14.37 -64.59 -15.16
CA GLY A 156 -15.83 -64.68 -15.05
C GLY A 156 -16.41 -65.90 -15.77
N LYS A 157 -17.73 -66.06 -15.65
CA LYS A 157 -18.48 -67.12 -16.33
C LYS A 157 -19.10 -66.53 -17.60
N GLU A 158 -18.83 -67.12 -18.76
CA GLU A 158 -19.43 -66.67 -20.01
C GLU A 158 -20.95 -66.89 -19.98
N SER A 159 -21.70 -65.84 -20.33
CA SER A 159 -23.15 -65.91 -20.53
C SER A 159 -23.43 -66.30 -21.98
N LEU A 160 -24.17 -67.38 -22.18
CA LEU A 160 -24.65 -67.78 -23.49
C LEU A 160 -25.77 -66.82 -23.92
N GLY A 161 -25.55 -66.01 -24.96
CA GLY A 161 -26.64 -65.52 -25.82
C GLY A 161 -26.70 -64.01 -26.03
N ALA A 162 -26.50 -63.59 -27.28
CA ALA A 162 -27.01 -62.34 -27.82
C ALA A 162 -28.55 -62.43 -27.90
N GLY A 163 -29.24 -61.73 -27.00
CA GLY A 163 -30.66 -61.44 -27.14
C GLY A 163 -30.89 -60.41 -28.26
N GLU A 164 -32.06 -60.48 -28.90
CA GLU A 164 -32.45 -59.76 -30.13
C GLU A 164 -32.04 -58.27 -30.20
N ASP A 165 -31.61 -57.83 -31.39
CA ASP A 165 -31.03 -56.51 -31.65
C ASP A 165 -32.07 -55.38 -31.54
N GLY A 166 -31.97 -54.55 -30.49
CA GLY A 166 -32.92 -53.45 -30.23
C GLY A 166 -33.04 -52.41 -31.35
N LYS A 167 -32.17 -52.44 -32.36
CA LYS A 167 -32.19 -51.54 -33.52
C LYS A 167 -33.42 -51.75 -34.40
N GLU A 168 -33.89 -52.98 -34.52
CA GLU A 168 -35.09 -53.29 -35.32
C GLU A 168 -36.37 -52.81 -34.65
N ILE A 169 -36.37 -52.72 -33.31
CA ILE A 169 -37.52 -52.23 -32.52
C ILE A 169 -37.65 -50.71 -32.59
N ILE A 170 -36.53 -49.98 -32.53
CA ILE A 170 -36.54 -48.51 -32.48
C ILE A 170 -36.78 -47.89 -33.85
N PHE A 171 -36.27 -48.52 -34.91
CA PHE A 171 -36.40 -48.03 -36.28
C PHE A 171 -37.18 -49.05 -37.11
N PRO A 172 -38.52 -49.07 -36.99
CA PRO A 172 -39.34 -49.92 -37.84
C PRO A 172 -39.13 -49.48 -39.29
N ARG A 173 -38.46 -50.32 -40.08
CA ARG A 173 -38.26 -50.07 -41.51
C ARG A 173 -39.51 -50.52 -42.26
N GLY A 174 -40.10 -49.64 -43.08
CA GLY A 174 -41.22 -49.97 -43.98
C GLY A 174 -42.58 -49.36 -43.65
N VAL A 175 -42.64 -48.33 -42.79
CA VAL A 175 -43.89 -47.58 -42.55
C VAL A 175 -44.06 -46.51 -43.64
N GLU A 176 -45.15 -46.58 -44.43
CA GLU A 176 -45.48 -45.55 -45.43
C GLU A 176 -46.13 -44.32 -44.78
N PRO A 177 -45.83 -43.09 -45.23
CA PRO A 177 -46.43 -41.88 -44.69
C PRO A 177 -47.91 -41.73 -45.06
N ASP A 178 -48.66 -40.99 -44.23
CA ASP A 178 -50.10 -40.74 -44.41
C ASP A 178 -50.43 -40.07 -45.76
N THR A 179 -51.61 -40.36 -46.32
CA THR A 179 -52.06 -39.80 -47.60
C THR A 179 -52.47 -38.32 -47.48
N LYS A 180 -52.36 -37.57 -48.59
CA LYS A 180 -52.57 -36.11 -48.62
C LYS A 180 -53.97 -35.68 -48.15
N GLU A 181 -54.99 -36.47 -48.45
CA GLU A 181 -56.37 -36.22 -48.02
C GLU A 181 -56.52 -36.33 -46.50
N ILE A 182 -55.82 -37.29 -45.87
CA ILE A 182 -55.80 -37.45 -44.41
C ILE A 182 -55.13 -36.24 -43.78
N THR A 183 -54.01 -35.77 -44.33
CA THR A 183 -53.32 -34.58 -43.79
C THR A 183 -54.17 -33.30 -43.86
N GLU A 184 -54.92 -33.07 -44.94
CA GLU A 184 -55.83 -31.91 -45.04
C GLU A 184 -56.97 -31.98 -44.03
N LEU A 185 -57.49 -33.18 -43.76
CA LEU A 185 -58.54 -33.38 -42.77
C LEU A 185 -58.04 -33.13 -41.34
N TYR A 186 -56.82 -33.59 -41.02
CA TYR A 186 -56.18 -33.28 -39.74
C TYR A 186 -55.90 -31.78 -39.57
N ARG A 187 -55.54 -31.09 -40.64
CA ARG A 187 -55.34 -29.64 -40.64
C ARG A 187 -56.63 -28.89 -40.29
N PHE A 188 -57.77 -29.29 -40.86
CA PHE A 188 -59.05 -28.65 -40.56
C PHE A 188 -59.58 -28.99 -39.16
N THR A 189 -59.47 -30.25 -38.73
CA THR A 189 -60.08 -30.72 -37.48
C THR A 189 -59.25 -30.40 -36.24
N HIS A 190 -57.93 -30.61 -36.29
CA HIS A 190 -57.04 -30.49 -35.14
C HIS A 190 -56.06 -29.31 -35.26
N GLY A 191 -56.12 -28.55 -36.35
CA GLY A 191 -55.17 -27.46 -36.60
C GLY A 191 -53.72 -27.97 -36.71
N ASN A 192 -53.52 -29.22 -37.12
CA ASN A 192 -52.19 -29.83 -37.25
C ASN A 192 -51.59 -29.43 -38.60
N PHE A 193 -50.85 -28.32 -38.61
CA PHE A 193 -50.13 -27.82 -39.79
C PHE A 193 -48.69 -28.34 -39.80
N GLY A 194 -48.13 -28.56 -40.99
CA GLY A 194 -46.72 -28.90 -41.13
C GLY A 194 -45.82 -27.76 -40.64
N PRO A 195 -44.59 -28.06 -40.22
CA PRO A 195 -43.65 -27.05 -39.75
C PRO A 195 -43.37 -26.02 -40.86
N GLY A 196 -43.72 -24.75 -40.60
CA GLY A 196 -43.52 -23.63 -41.54
C GLY A 196 -44.69 -23.37 -42.50
N GLU A 197 -45.75 -24.18 -42.46
CA GLU A 197 -46.94 -23.91 -43.27
C GLU A 197 -47.78 -22.78 -42.64
N GLN A 198 -48.06 -21.73 -43.41
CA GLN A 198 -48.99 -20.70 -42.98
C GLN A 198 -50.43 -21.24 -43.06
N ALA A 199 -51.25 -20.89 -42.07
CA ALA A 199 -52.66 -21.27 -42.06
C ALA A 199 -53.39 -20.56 -43.20
N ASP A 200 -53.75 -21.31 -44.23
CA ASP A 200 -54.59 -20.79 -45.32
C ASP A 200 -56.02 -20.60 -44.81
N ARG A 201 -56.43 -19.32 -44.74
CA ARG A 201 -57.76 -18.91 -44.26
C ARG A 201 -58.82 -18.94 -45.37
N LYS A 202 -58.44 -19.32 -46.59
CA LYS A 202 -59.32 -19.43 -47.77
C LYS A 202 -60.09 -18.13 -48.09
N TYR A 203 -59.43 -16.97 -47.95
CA TYR A 203 -60.00 -15.69 -48.41
C TYR A 203 -59.94 -15.58 -49.94
N ALA A 204 -60.95 -14.96 -50.56
CA ALA A 204 -60.92 -14.61 -51.98
C ALA A 204 -60.09 -13.34 -52.19
N TRP A 205 -58.80 -13.50 -52.50
CA TRP A 205 -57.87 -12.38 -52.68
C TRP A 205 -58.06 -11.67 -54.05
N PRO A 206 -57.93 -10.33 -54.11
CA PRO A 206 -57.91 -9.59 -55.38
C PRO A 206 -56.69 -9.91 -56.25
N GLN A 207 -56.86 -9.97 -57.57
CA GLN A 207 -55.82 -10.38 -58.52
C GLN A 207 -54.55 -9.49 -58.50
N ALA A 208 -54.66 -8.23 -58.08
CA ALA A 208 -53.53 -7.28 -57.99
C ALA A 208 -52.49 -7.64 -56.91
N ILE A 209 -52.81 -8.57 -56.02
CA ILE A 209 -51.98 -8.97 -54.87
C ILE A 209 -51.13 -10.22 -55.19
N GLU A 210 -51.36 -10.89 -56.33
CA GLU A 210 -50.54 -12.02 -56.78
C GLU A 210 -49.12 -11.60 -57.21
N ASP A 211 -48.84 -10.30 -57.36
CA ASP A 211 -47.52 -9.77 -57.68
C ASP A 211 -46.58 -9.81 -56.45
N PRO A 212 -45.44 -10.53 -56.49
CA PRO A 212 -44.51 -10.67 -55.36
C PRO A 212 -44.00 -9.37 -54.75
N ASP A 213 -44.00 -8.26 -55.50
CA ASP A 213 -43.53 -6.95 -55.03
C ASP A 213 -44.64 -6.07 -54.44
N PHE A 214 -45.89 -6.57 -54.38
CA PHE A 214 -47.00 -5.84 -53.79
C PHE A 214 -46.81 -5.66 -52.27
N ARG A 215 -46.75 -4.40 -51.82
CA ARG A 215 -46.66 -4.07 -50.39
C ARG A 215 -48.02 -3.69 -49.83
N TYR A 216 -48.41 -4.36 -48.76
CA TYR A 216 -49.60 -4.04 -47.97
C TYR A 216 -49.38 -2.76 -47.14
N GLY A 217 -50.41 -1.92 -47.05
CA GLY A 217 -50.41 -0.68 -46.27
C GLY A 217 -50.69 0.56 -47.12
N VAL A 218 -51.10 1.65 -46.46
CA VAL A 218 -51.28 2.95 -47.12
C VAL A 218 -49.91 3.62 -47.24
N THR A 219 -49.57 4.12 -48.43
CA THR A 219 -48.36 4.92 -48.64
C THR A 219 -48.73 6.40 -48.69
N GLU A 220 -48.09 7.23 -47.86
CA GLU A 220 -48.11 8.68 -48.01
C GLU A 220 -47.17 9.04 -49.17
N LYS A 221 -47.73 9.36 -50.34
CA LYS A 221 -46.97 9.73 -51.54
C LYS A 221 -46.69 11.24 -51.65
N ASP A 222 -46.37 11.92 -50.54
CA ASP A 222 -46.04 13.37 -50.57
C ASP A 222 -44.64 13.72 -50.06
N ALA A 223 -43.71 12.76 -49.97
CA ALA A 223 -42.30 13.03 -49.69
C ALA A 223 -41.50 13.45 -50.95
N GLY A 224 -42.17 14.06 -51.92
CA GLY A 224 -41.58 14.38 -53.22
C GLY A 224 -42.28 15.54 -53.94
N GLY A 225 -42.13 16.78 -53.43
CA GLY A 225 -41.99 17.92 -54.35
C GLY A 225 -42.67 19.25 -54.03
N GLU A 226 -42.42 19.87 -52.88
CA GLU A 226 -42.22 21.33 -52.89
C GLU A 226 -40.80 21.62 -53.37
N LYS A 227 -40.67 22.27 -54.53
CA LYS A 227 -39.39 22.49 -55.21
C LYS A 227 -38.49 23.38 -54.38
N GLY A 228 -37.48 22.79 -53.72
CA GLY A 228 -36.39 23.53 -53.08
C GLY A 228 -35.94 22.97 -51.75
N GLY A 229 -36.77 22.14 -51.08
CA GLY A 229 -36.42 21.51 -49.80
C GLY A 229 -35.72 22.48 -48.84
N VAL A 230 -34.58 22.06 -48.27
CA VAL A 230 -33.79 22.86 -47.32
C VAL A 230 -33.22 24.15 -47.93
N ALA A 231 -32.98 24.19 -49.25
CA ALA A 231 -32.40 25.36 -49.91
C ALA A 231 -33.37 26.53 -50.02
N GLY A 232 -34.68 26.28 -50.20
CA GLY A 232 -35.72 27.31 -50.12
C GLY A 232 -35.90 27.87 -48.71
N ALA A 233 -35.54 27.08 -47.69
CA ALA A 233 -35.58 27.52 -46.30
C ALA A 233 -34.38 28.42 -45.89
N LEU A 234 -33.31 28.48 -46.71
CA LEU A 234 -32.10 29.24 -46.41
C LEU A 234 -32.15 30.70 -46.91
N ASP A 235 -32.98 31.02 -47.90
CA ASP A 235 -33.13 32.38 -48.42
C ASP A 235 -34.39 33.04 -47.85
N TRP A 236 -34.24 33.73 -46.71
CA TRP A 236 -35.35 34.35 -45.97
C TRP A 236 -35.94 35.58 -46.66
N THR A 237 -35.46 35.92 -47.86
CA THR A 237 -35.86 37.11 -48.61
C THR A 237 -36.84 36.82 -49.74
N LEU A 238 -37.25 35.57 -49.91
CA LEU A 238 -38.16 35.15 -50.96
C LEU A 238 -39.38 34.47 -50.33
N ASP A 239 -40.59 34.92 -50.65
CA ASP A 239 -41.82 34.22 -50.26
C ASP A 239 -42.04 32.96 -51.14
N GLU A 240 -43.08 32.14 -50.90
CA GLU A 240 -43.36 30.84 -51.58
C GLU A 240 -43.35 30.87 -53.14
N ALA A 241 -43.42 32.05 -53.76
CA ALA A 241 -43.32 32.27 -55.21
C ALA A 241 -42.00 32.94 -55.67
N GLY A 242 -41.03 33.17 -54.79
CA GLY A 242 -39.73 33.76 -55.12
C GLY A 242 -39.67 35.30 -55.18
N LYS A 243 -40.41 36.06 -54.34
CA LYS A 243 -40.33 37.54 -54.25
C LYS A 243 -40.56 38.06 -52.81
N MET A 244 -40.03 39.26 -52.47
CA MET A 244 -40.03 39.84 -51.10
C MET A 244 -41.04 41.01 -50.91
N ALA A 245 -41.81 41.04 -49.81
CA ALA A 245 -42.59 42.22 -49.40
C ALA A 245 -42.46 42.56 -47.89
N LYS A 246 -41.99 43.77 -47.51
CA LYS A 246 -41.92 44.25 -46.10
C LYS A 246 -42.86 45.46 -45.86
N THR A 247 -43.65 45.44 -44.78
CA THR A 247 -44.66 46.47 -44.43
C THR A 247 -44.22 47.46 -43.31
N ARG A 248 -44.79 48.67 -43.30
CA ARG A 248 -44.20 49.93 -42.74
C ARG A 248 -44.89 50.51 -41.47
N ILE A 249 -45.71 49.75 -40.76
CA ILE A 249 -46.43 50.22 -39.55
C ILE A 249 -45.96 49.40 -38.33
N GLY A 250 -45.52 50.06 -37.26
CA GLY A 250 -44.91 49.42 -36.09
C GLY A 250 -45.29 50.07 -34.76
N ARG A 251 -45.07 49.35 -33.65
CA ARG A 251 -45.38 49.80 -32.28
C ARG A 251 -44.40 50.89 -31.82
N LYS A 252 -44.88 51.89 -31.06
CA LYS A 252 -44.08 53.01 -30.52
C LYS A 252 -42.86 52.54 -29.72
N THR A 253 -43.06 51.56 -28.85
CA THR A 253 -41.98 50.87 -28.10
C THR A 253 -40.87 50.31 -29.00
N LEU A 254 -41.25 49.81 -30.17
CA LEU A 254 -40.32 49.23 -31.16
C LEU A 254 -39.58 50.34 -31.92
N ALA A 255 -40.19 51.52 -32.07
CA ALA A 255 -39.56 52.70 -32.67
C ALA A 255 -38.57 53.38 -31.70
N ASP A 256 -38.93 53.53 -30.43
CA ASP A 256 -38.02 54.04 -29.38
C ASP A 256 -36.79 53.13 -29.24
N PHE A 257 -37.01 51.82 -29.35
CA PHE A 257 -35.95 50.83 -29.42
C PHE A 257 -35.03 51.04 -30.64
N ARG A 258 -35.61 51.29 -31.82
CA ARG A 258 -34.85 51.62 -33.03
C ARG A 258 -34.05 52.92 -32.91
N ASP A 259 -34.59 53.91 -32.20
CA ASP A 259 -33.98 55.23 -32.03
C ASP A 259 -32.71 55.26 -31.16
N VAL A 260 -32.53 54.21 -30.36
CA VAL A 260 -31.34 53.95 -29.53
C VAL A 260 -30.34 53.08 -30.27
N THR A 261 -30.87 52.04 -30.89
CA THR A 261 -30.07 50.96 -31.44
C THR A 261 -29.45 51.35 -32.77
N HIS A 262 -30.14 52.19 -33.54
CA HIS A 262 -29.62 52.70 -34.79
C HIS A 262 -28.96 54.07 -34.58
N GLU A 263 -27.73 54.19 -35.08
CA GLU A 263 -27.02 55.46 -35.10
C GLU A 263 -27.79 56.47 -35.96
N LYS A 264 -27.93 57.69 -35.43
CA LYS A 264 -28.62 58.79 -36.10
C LYS A 264 -27.61 59.82 -36.55
N LEU A 265 -27.67 60.18 -37.82
CA LEU A 265 -26.78 61.18 -38.39
C LEU A 265 -26.96 62.54 -37.69
N GLY A 266 -25.87 63.20 -37.31
CA GLY A 266 -25.86 64.55 -36.71
C GLY A 266 -26.22 64.63 -35.22
N LYS A 267 -26.49 63.49 -34.57
CA LYS A 267 -26.60 63.40 -33.11
C LYS A 267 -25.48 62.49 -32.60
N PRO A 268 -24.85 62.81 -31.45
CA PRO A 268 -24.08 61.78 -30.77
C PRO A 268 -25.04 60.62 -30.51
N ARG A 269 -24.51 59.40 -30.65
CA ARG A 269 -25.29 58.19 -30.47
C ARG A 269 -26.10 58.28 -29.19
N ASN A 270 -27.42 58.13 -29.30
CA ASN A 270 -28.30 58.17 -28.16
C ASN A 270 -28.22 56.79 -27.48
N TYR A 271 -27.50 56.71 -26.39
CA TYR A 271 -27.33 55.45 -25.68
C TYR A 271 -28.49 55.11 -24.75
N CYS A 272 -29.65 55.78 -24.87
CA CYS A 272 -30.81 55.51 -24.01
C CYS A 272 -30.55 55.70 -22.52
N GLN A 273 -29.50 56.46 -22.21
CA GLN A 273 -29.22 56.93 -20.89
C GLN A 273 -30.25 58.02 -20.62
N GLY A 274 -31.32 57.70 -19.90
CA GLY A 274 -32.26 58.70 -19.41
C GLY A 274 -31.53 59.81 -18.64
N THR A 275 -32.23 60.83 -18.17
CA THR A 275 -31.62 61.89 -17.35
C THR A 275 -30.97 61.29 -16.10
N HIS A 276 -29.64 61.17 -16.11
CA HIS A 276 -28.89 60.71 -14.96
C HIS A 276 -28.94 61.76 -13.86
N PRO A 277 -29.20 61.39 -12.60
CA PRO A 277 -29.07 62.31 -11.48
C PRO A 277 -27.58 62.63 -11.29
N THR A 278 -27.09 63.70 -11.90
CA THR A 278 -25.71 64.15 -11.70
C THR A 278 -25.57 64.77 -10.31
N PRO A 279 -24.71 64.23 -9.42
CA PRO A 279 -24.43 64.85 -8.13
C PRO A 279 -23.67 66.17 -8.32
N ALA A 280 -23.79 67.09 -7.36
CA ALA A 280 -23.30 68.47 -7.44
C ALA A 280 -21.77 68.67 -7.53
N ARG A 281 -20.99 67.61 -7.80
CA ARG A 281 -19.52 67.65 -7.85
C ARG A 281 -19.03 67.53 -9.30
N GLY A 282 -17.92 68.20 -9.62
CA GLY A 282 -17.37 68.30 -10.97
C GLY A 282 -17.00 66.96 -11.61
N PHE A 283 -17.09 66.90 -12.94
CA PHE A 283 -16.70 65.75 -13.76
C PHE A 283 -15.18 65.60 -13.80
N GLY A 284 -14.70 64.35 -13.69
CA GLY A 284 -13.27 64.02 -13.73
C GLY A 284 -12.88 63.00 -12.65
N ILE A 285 -11.66 62.47 -12.76
CA ILE A 285 -11.13 61.48 -11.83
C ILE A 285 -10.29 62.22 -10.78
N VAL A 286 -10.66 62.11 -9.51
CA VAL A 286 -9.82 62.58 -8.40
C VAL A 286 -8.54 61.75 -8.35
N SER A 287 -7.40 62.39 -8.09
CA SER A 287 -6.14 61.69 -7.84
C SER A 287 -6.33 60.79 -6.62
N ALA A 288 -6.46 59.49 -6.89
CA ALA A 288 -6.59 58.50 -5.84
C ALA A 288 -5.27 58.44 -5.07
N GLY A 289 -5.17 59.16 -3.96
CA GLY A 289 -4.17 58.86 -2.96
C GLY A 289 -4.39 57.42 -2.54
N ALA A 290 -3.34 56.60 -2.51
CA ALA A 290 -3.44 55.28 -1.92
C ALA A 290 -3.98 55.47 -0.49
N ASN A 291 -5.10 54.84 -0.18
CA ASN A 291 -5.69 54.89 1.16
C ASN A 291 -4.81 54.19 2.20
N ASP A 292 -3.77 53.50 1.74
CA ASP A 292 -2.84 52.75 2.55
C ASP A 292 -1.58 53.57 2.82
N THR A 293 -1.40 53.92 4.08
CA THR A 293 -0.19 54.56 4.59
C THR A 293 0.98 53.57 4.54
N ALA A 294 2.22 54.06 4.37
CA ALA A 294 3.42 53.21 4.38
C ALA A 294 3.52 52.27 5.59
N ALA A 295 3.05 52.70 6.77
CA ALA A 295 2.96 51.86 7.96
C ALA A 295 2.03 50.64 7.78
N LYS A 296 0.88 50.83 7.12
CA LYS A 296 -0.08 49.76 6.79
C LYS A 296 0.50 48.79 5.76
N CYS A 297 1.33 49.27 4.85
CA CYS A 297 2.08 48.41 3.92
C CYS A 297 3.16 47.57 4.61
N MET A 298 3.85 48.10 5.62
CA MET A 298 4.87 47.37 6.36
C MET A 298 4.29 46.30 7.30
N GLN A 299 3.17 46.60 7.95
CA GLN A 299 2.53 45.69 8.90
C GLN A 299 1.58 44.69 8.22
N GLY A 300 1.12 45.01 7.01
CA GLY A 300 0.09 44.24 6.32
C GLY A 300 -1.28 44.39 6.99
N THR A 301 -2.32 43.92 6.30
CA THR A 301 -3.67 43.79 6.86
C THR A 301 -3.99 42.33 7.07
N TYR A 302 -3.20 41.69 7.94
CA TYR A 302 -3.41 40.30 8.33
C TYR A 302 -4.63 40.22 9.25
N THR A 303 -5.48 39.22 9.01
CA THR A 303 -6.54 38.90 9.96
C THR A 303 -5.93 38.24 11.20
N ASP A 304 -6.65 38.23 12.32
CA ASP A 304 -6.17 37.55 13.53
C ASP A 304 -5.82 36.08 13.27
N ALA A 305 -6.50 35.43 12.31
CA ALA A 305 -6.20 34.07 11.88
C ALA A 305 -4.84 33.92 11.17
N ASP A 306 -4.44 34.92 10.37
CA ASP A 306 -3.16 34.91 9.66
C ASP A 306 -1.96 35.20 10.59
N ASN A 307 -2.21 35.86 11.72
CA ASN A 307 -1.21 36.15 12.74
C ASN A 307 -0.93 34.98 13.69
N VAL A 308 -1.75 33.91 13.65
CA VAL A 308 -1.53 32.71 14.45
C VAL A 308 -0.39 31.89 13.82
N PRO A 309 0.54 31.33 14.63
CA PRO A 309 1.57 30.44 14.11
C PRO A 309 0.99 29.20 13.41
N ASP A 310 1.70 28.71 12.40
CA ASP A 310 1.27 27.56 11.61
C ASP A 310 0.93 26.33 12.47
N ALA A 311 -0.16 25.66 12.10
CA ALA A 311 -0.70 24.53 12.85
C ALA A 311 0.23 23.29 12.89
N ASN A 312 1.26 23.21 12.05
CA ASN A 312 2.19 22.08 11.98
C ASN A 312 3.49 22.32 12.78
N LEU A 313 3.61 23.43 13.52
CA LEU A 313 4.75 23.64 14.41
C LEU A 313 4.76 22.59 15.52
N GLY A 314 5.85 21.81 15.60
CA GLY A 314 6.07 20.81 16.66
C GLY A 314 5.21 19.54 16.57
N LYS A 315 4.38 19.38 15.54
CA LYS A 315 3.54 18.18 15.36
C LYS A 315 3.37 17.84 13.88
N CYS A 316 3.31 16.54 13.58
CA CYS A 316 2.99 16.10 12.23
C CYS A 316 1.47 16.19 12.02
N THR A 317 1.02 17.01 11.07
CA THR A 317 -0.40 17.14 10.69
C THR A 317 -0.78 16.31 9.46
N ILE A 318 0.19 15.60 8.86
CA ILE A 318 -0.01 14.77 7.68
C ILE A 318 -0.90 13.57 8.05
N PRO A 319 -2.03 13.34 7.36
CA PRO A 319 -2.90 12.21 7.65
C PRO A 319 -2.13 10.90 7.52
N GLY A 320 -2.28 10.03 8.52
CA GLY A 320 -1.54 8.76 8.63
C GLY A 320 -0.17 8.85 9.31
N ARG A 321 0.31 10.06 9.65
CA ARG A 321 1.57 10.28 10.40
C ARG A 321 1.37 11.18 11.62
N THR A 322 0.13 11.45 11.99
CA THR A 322 -0.18 12.31 13.14
C THR A 322 0.26 11.64 14.44
N ASN A 323 0.77 12.46 15.36
CA ASN A 323 1.21 12.03 16.69
C ASN A 323 0.05 12.01 17.72
N VAL A 324 -1.18 11.85 17.25
CA VAL A 324 -2.38 11.87 18.10
C VAL A 324 -2.86 10.45 18.33
N SER A 325 -2.74 9.97 19.57
CA SER A 325 -3.32 8.69 20.00
C SER A 325 -4.81 8.86 20.32
N ARG A 326 -5.64 7.90 19.90
CA ARG A 326 -7.05 7.83 20.32
C ARG A 326 -7.21 7.36 21.77
N ASP A 327 -6.27 6.56 22.25
CA ASP A 327 -6.27 6.01 23.61
C ASP A 327 -4.93 6.32 24.28
N PRO A 328 -4.88 7.27 25.22
CA PRO A 328 -3.62 7.74 25.81
C PRO A 328 -2.93 6.69 26.68
N LYS A 329 -3.65 5.66 27.15
CA LYS A 329 -3.09 4.58 27.97
C LYS A 329 -2.62 3.39 27.15
N ARG A 330 -3.04 3.30 25.89
CA ARG A 330 -2.68 2.20 25.00
C ARG A 330 -1.25 2.36 24.51
N LEU A 331 -0.44 1.34 24.78
CA LEU A 331 0.89 1.21 24.22
C LEU A 331 0.78 0.69 22.78
N TYR A 332 1.42 1.38 21.84
CA TYR A 332 1.47 0.95 20.45
C TYR A 332 2.69 0.05 20.21
N GLY A 333 2.42 -1.22 19.91
CA GLY A 333 3.45 -2.24 19.70
C GLY A 333 2.85 -3.64 19.73
N VAL A 334 3.69 -4.65 19.59
CA VAL A 334 3.31 -6.06 19.80
C VAL A 334 3.94 -6.51 21.12
N PRO A 335 3.14 -6.95 22.12
CA PRO A 335 3.68 -7.44 23.37
C PRO A 335 4.45 -8.74 23.15
N SER A 336 5.44 -9.01 24.01
CA SER A 336 6.21 -10.26 23.95
C SER A 336 5.36 -11.49 24.30
N VAL A 337 4.42 -11.32 25.23
CA VAL A 337 3.38 -12.31 25.55
C VAL A 337 2.07 -11.80 24.94
N ARG A 338 1.51 -12.56 24.00
CA ARG A 338 0.39 -12.17 23.14
C ARG A 338 -0.97 -12.46 23.77
N ILE A 339 -1.18 -11.90 24.97
CA ILE A 339 -2.45 -12.00 25.71
C ILE A 339 -3.57 -11.23 24.99
N ASP A 340 -3.21 -10.31 24.10
CA ASP A 340 -4.13 -9.53 23.27
C ASP A 340 -4.89 -10.35 22.22
N ILE A 341 -4.46 -11.60 21.96
CA ILE A 341 -5.04 -12.49 20.95
C ILE A 341 -5.42 -13.81 21.63
N PRO A 342 -6.56 -14.43 21.27
CA PRO A 342 -6.93 -15.73 21.80
C PRO A 342 -5.89 -16.78 21.41
N ALA A 343 -5.45 -17.58 22.38
CA ALA A 343 -4.61 -18.74 22.14
C ALA A 343 -5.33 -19.73 21.22
N PRO A 344 -4.66 -20.32 20.22
CA PRO A 344 -5.21 -21.43 19.43
C PRO A 344 -5.55 -22.61 20.34
N ASP A 345 -6.59 -23.38 19.98
CA ASP A 345 -6.89 -24.63 20.68
C ASP A 345 -5.62 -25.50 20.78
N PRO A 346 -5.27 -26.04 21.97
CA PRO A 346 -4.05 -26.84 22.14
C PRO A 346 -3.93 -28.00 21.15
N ALA A 347 -5.06 -28.59 20.74
CA ALA A 347 -5.11 -29.69 19.77
C ALA A 347 -4.86 -29.25 18.31
N LYS A 348 -5.00 -27.96 18.00
CA LYS A 348 -4.82 -27.37 16.66
C LYS A 348 -3.59 -26.46 16.58
N ARG A 349 -2.84 -26.32 17.68
CA ARG A 349 -1.65 -25.48 17.72
C ARG A 349 -0.57 -26.08 16.82
N SER A 350 0.08 -25.22 16.03
CA SER A 350 1.18 -25.63 15.16
C SER A 350 2.38 -26.07 16.00
N CYS A 351 3.09 -27.11 15.56
CA CYS A 351 4.34 -27.53 16.21
C CYS A 351 5.49 -26.53 16.01
N ALA A 352 5.35 -25.61 15.05
CA ALA A 352 6.32 -24.55 14.76
C ALA A 352 5.87 -23.18 15.30
N ASP A 353 4.86 -23.14 16.17
CA ASP A 353 4.45 -21.91 16.82
C ASP A 353 5.50 -21.49 17.85
N MET A 354 6.02 -20.26 17.71
CA MET A 354 7.03 -19.70 18.61
C MET A 354 6.50 -18.54 19.45
N GLN A 355 5.19 -18.31 19.43
CA GLN A 355 4.55 -17.22 20.18
C GLN A 355 3.96 -17.76 21.48
N ASN A 356 4.23 -17.05 22.58
CA ASN A 356 3.60 -17.31 23.86
C ASN A 356 2.31 -16.46 23.98
N TYR A 357 1.18 -17.10 24.28
CA TYR A 357 -0.14 -16.46 24.36
C TYR A 357 -0.62 -16.21 25.80
N GLY A 358 0.27 -16.41 26.79
CA GLY A 358 -0.04 -16.31 28.21
C GLY A 358 -0.64 -17.58 28.81
N ASP A 359 -0.75 -18.66 28.03
CA ASP A 359 -1.21 -19.98 28.45
C ASP A 359 -0.07 -20.96 28.76
N GLU A 360 1.19 -20.55 28.54
CA GLU A 360 2.37 -21.35 28.85
C GLU A 360 2.70 -21.35 30.35
N ILE A 361 3.25 -22.48 30.81
CA ILE A 361 3.65 -22.68 32.19
C ILE A 361 5.05 -22.11 32.42
N GLY A 362 5.33 -21.62 33.63
CA GLY A 362 6.68 -21.18 34.01
C GLY A 362 7.70 -22.33 34.04
N ALA A 363 8.99 -21.98 34.09
CA ALA A 363 10.06 -22.98 34.12
C ALA A 363 10.04 -23.89 35.37
N GLY A 364 9.54 -23.40 36.51
CA GLY A 364 9.50 -24.15 37.77
C GLY A 364 8.63 -25.42 37.70
N PRO A 365 7.33 -25.29 37.40
CA PRO A 365 6.46 -26.46 37.24
C PRO A 365 6.88 -27.39 36.09
N LEU A 366 7.51 -26.85 35.03
CA LEU A 366 8.04 -27.67 33.93
C LEU A 366 9.18 -28.61 34.39
N LEU A 367 10.04 -28.13 35.29
CA LEU A 367 11.11 -28.94 35.89
C LEU A 367 10.58 -29.91 36.94
N ASN A 368 9.49 -29.53 37.62
CA ASN A 368 8.88 -30.27 38.72
C ASN A 368 7.40 -30.56 38.42
N PRO A 369 7.11 -31.47 37.47
CA PRO A 369 5.75 -31.72 37.00
C PRO A 369 4.85 -32.27 38.10
N GLN A 370 3.59 -31.85 38.13
CA GLN A 370 2.62 -32.38 39.09
C GLN A 370 2.25 -33.83 38.78
N ARG A 371 1.79 -34.59 39.79
CA ARG A 371 1.43 -36.01 39.65
C ARG A 371 0.34 -36.26 38.60
N PHE A 372 -0.47 -35.24 38.29
CA PHE A 372 -1.59 -35.31 37.35
C PHE A 372 -1.16 -35.07 35.89
N GLU A 373 0.01 -34.47 35.65
CA GLU A 373 0.53 -34.26 34.29
C GLU A 373 0.83 -35.59 33.59
N ILE A 374 1.25 -36.61 34.35
CA ILE A 374 1.45 -37.99 33.84
C ILE A 374 0.13 -38.55 33.26
N LYS A 375 -1.01 -38.07 33.75
CA LYS A 375 -2.34 -38.45 33.26
C LYS A 375 -2.86 -37.53 32.15
N GLY A 376 -2.04 -36.58 31.69
CA GLY A 376 -2.39 -35.59 30.67
C GLY A 376 -3.21 -34.41 31.19
N ILE A 377 -3.32 -34.20 32.50
CA ILE A 377 -3.99 -33.04 33.09
C ILE A 377 -2.94 -31.96 33.36
N MET A 378 -3.05 -30.83 32.67
CA MET A 378 -2.17 -29.67 32.80
C MET A 378 -2.50 -28.86 34.06
N ASP A 379 -1.52 -28.13 34.60
CA ASP A 379 -1.70 -27.25 35.77
C ASP A 379 -2.75 -26.16 35.54
N SER A 380 -2.87 -25.65 34.31
CA SER A 380 -3.89 -24.65 33.94
C SER A 380 -5.32 -25.14 34.18
N GLU A 381 -5.57 -26.45 34.10
CA GLU A 381 -6.90 -27.05 34.31
C GLU A 381 -7.37 -26.92 35.77
N PHE A 382 -6.45 -26.80 36.73
CA PHE A 382 -6.79 -26.55 38.14
C PHE A 382 -7.15 -25.09 38.40
N LEU A 383 -6.63 -24.17 37.59
CA LEU A 383 -6.91 -22.73 37.64
C LEU A 383 -8.22 -22.35 36.93
N VAL A 384 -8.75 -23.22 36.06
CA VAL A 384 -10.05 -23.02 35.41
C VAL A 384 -11.12 -22.82 36.47
N ARG A 385 -11.80 -21.67 36.40
CA ARG A 385 -12.93 -21.34 37.26
C ARG A 385 -14.17 -22.06 36.78
N ARG A 386 -14.75 -22.89 37.64
CA ARG A 386 -15.90 -23.75 37.38
C ARG A 386 -17.09 -23.35 38.24
N ASP A 387 -18.27 -23.80 37.85
CA ASP A 387 -19.47 -23.57 38.64
C ASP A 387 -19.50 -24.45 39.91
N ARG A 388 -20.49 -24.18 40.77
CA ARG A 388 -20.63 -24.87 42.05
C ARG A 388 -20.91 -26.37 41.89
N GLU A 389 -21.75 -26.74 40.92
CA GLU A 389 -22.21 -28.12 40.74
C GLU A 389 -21.12 -29.00 40.10
N GLU A 390 -20.38 -28.45 39.15
CA GLU A 390 -19.24 -29.07 38.49
C GLU A 390 -18.11 -29.31 39.48
N CYS A 391 -17.73 -28.30 40.28
CA CYS A 391 -16.74 -28.45 41.35
C CYS A 391 -17.13 -29.57 42.33
N ARG A 392 -18.39 -29.61 42.75
CA ARG A 392 -18.91 -30.64 43.66
C ARG A 392 -18.84 -32.03 43.03
N THR A 393 -19.15 -32.13 41.74
CA THR A 393 -19.13 -33.40 41.01
C THR A 393 -17.71 -33.93 40.84
N ILE A 394 -16.75 -33.07 40.50
CA ILE A 394 -15.33 -33.43 40.37
C ILE A 394 -14.79 -33.93 41.71
N LEU A 395 -15.03 -33.20 42.80
CA LEU A 395 -14.54 -33.58 44.13
C LEU A 395 -15.16 -34.89 44.63
N LYS A 396 -16.47 -35.08 44.40
CA LYS A 396 -17.17 -36.33 44.71
C LYS A 396 -16.63 -37.51 43.89
N GLY A 397 -16.36 -37.29 42.60
CA GLY A 397 -15.75 -38.28 41.71
C GLY A 397 -14.32 -38.66 42.11
N ALA A 398 -13.57 -37.71 42.68
CA ALA A 398 -12.24 -37.94 43.26
C ALA A 398 -12.28 -38.66 44.62
N GLY A 399 -13.47 -38.92 45.18
CA GLY A 399 -13.65 -39.62 46.46
C GLY A 399 -13.67 -38.70 47.68
N TYR A 400 -13.70 -37.38 47.49
CA TYR A 400 -13.81 -36.42 48.58
C TYR A 400 -15.29 -36.09 48.87
N GLN A 401 -15.74 -36.36 50.09
CA GLN A 401 -17.02 -35.89 50.61
C GLN A 401 -16.76 -34.81 51.66
N PHE A 402 -17.16 -33.58 51.35
CA PHE A 402 -17.09 -32.46 52.28
C PHE A 402 -18.46 -32.21 52.91
N GLU A 403 -18.55 -32.20 54.24
CA GLU A 403 -19.79 -31.89 54.97
C GLU A 403 -20.20 -30.41 54.84
N HIS A 404 -19.21 -29.51 54.68
CA HIS A 404 -19.40 -28.06 54.59
C HIS A 404 -18.90 -27.49 53.26
N PHE A 405 -19.25 -28.12 52.14
CA PHE A 405 -18.82 -27.68 50.80
C PHE A 405 -19.26 -26.24 50.48
N ASP A 406 -20.51 -25.88 50.78
CA ASP A 406 -21.05 -24.56 50.42
C ASP A 406 -20.28 -23.42 51.11
N HIS A 407 -19.96 -23.57 52.39
CA HIS A 407 -19.12 -22.61 53.11
C HIS A 407 -17.69 -22.52 52.56
N MET A 408 -17.14 -23.61 52.02
CA MET A 408 -15.82 -23.56 51.38
C MET A 408 -15.87 -22.87 50.04
N PHE A 409 -16.93 -23.11 49.27
CA PHE A 409 -17.13 -22.45 47.99
C PHE A 409 -17.32 -20.95 48.18
N ASP A 410 -18.12 -20.54 49.16
CA ASP A 410 -18.33 -19.12 49.47
C ASP A 410 -17.04 -18.44 49.96
N ALA A 411 -16.26 -19.10 50.81
CA ALA A 411 -14.94 -18.60 51.21
C ALA A 411 -13.94 -18.54 50.05
N ALA A 412 -14.06 -19.43 49.06
CA ALA A 412 -13.23 -19.40 47.86
C ALA A 412 -13.63 -18.29 46.88
N LEU A 413 -14.91 -17.90 46.87
CA LEU A 413 -15.37 -16.73 46.11
C LEU A 413 -14.78 -15.44 46.66
N GLU A 414 -14.65 -15.32 47.98
CA GLU A 414 -14.02 -14.16 48.64
C GLU A 414 -12.53 -14.00 48.28
N LEU A 415 -11.83 -15.05 47.85
CA LEU A 415 -10.42 -14.95 47.43
C LEU A 415 -10.21 -14.19 46.11
N PHE A 416 -11.26 -14.08 45.30
CA PHE A 416 -11.13 -13.60 43.93
C PHE A 416 -11.61 -12.17 43.71
N ASP A 417 -12.34 -11.57 44.65
CA ASP A 417 -12.81 -10.17 44.63
C ASP A 417 -13.54 -9.68 43.35
N ASP A 418 -13.92 -10.59 42.43
CA ASP A 418 -14.47 -10.25 41.12
C ASP A 418 -16.02 -10.27 41.07
N GLY A 419 -16.67 -10.78 42.12
CA GLY A 419 -18.14 -10.91 42.19
C GLY A 419 -18.75 -11.95 41.24
N ILE A 420 -17.92 -12.77 40.57
CA ILE A 420 -18.35 -13.82 39.64
C ILE A 420 -18.50 -15.14 40.43
N PRO A 421 -19.63 -15.87 40.32
CA PRO A 421 -19.89 -17.10 41.07
C PRO A 421 -19.17 -18.33 40.49
N LEU A 422 -17.87 -18.19 40.15
CA LEU A 422 -17.04 -19.25 39.59
C LEU A 422 -15.75 -19.38 40.42
N VAL A 423 -15.38 -20.61 40.76
CA VAL A 423 -14.24 -20.90 41.64
C VAL A 423 -13.32 -21.92 40.97
N SER A 424 -12.00 -21.72 41.09
CA SER A 424 -11.01 -22.70 40.63
C SER A 424 -10.81 -23.83 41.64
N LEU A 425 -10.47 -25.04 41.18
CA LEU A 425 -10.15 -26.14 42.08
C LEU A 425 -8.93 -25.85 42.96
N ASP A 426 -7.95 -25.10 42.43
CA ASP A 426 -6.76 -24.71 43.18
C ASP A 426 -7.10 -23.89 44.44
N ALA A 427 -7.94 -22.86 44.31
CA ALA A 427 -8.44 -22.08 45.45
C ALA A 427 -9.17 -22.93 46.52
N LEU A 428 -9.97 -23.92 46.08
CA LEU A 428 -10.65 -24.84 47.01
C LEU A 428 -9.66 -25.75 47.75
N LEU A 429 -8.66 -26.26 47.04
CA LEU A 429 -7.60 -27.09 47.63
C LEU A 429 -6.74 -26.29 48.60
N PHE A 430 -6.43 -25.03 48.27
CA PHE A 430 -5.70 -24.11 49.12
C PHE A 430 -6.44 -23.86 50.45
N LEU A 431 -7.73 -23.53 50.39
CA LEU A 431 -8.54 -23.33 51.60
C LEU A 431 -8.69 -24.59 52.44
N GLN A 432 -8.83 -25.74 51.79
CA GLN A 432 -8.90 -27.02 52.47
C GLN A 432 -7.56 -27.36 53.16
N GLY A 433 -6.43 -27.08 52.51
CA GLY A 433 -5.09 -27.21 53.10
C GLY A 433 -4.95 -26.37 54.37
N ASN A 434 -5.31 -25.08 54.29
CA ASN A 434 -5.29 -24.18 55.44
C ASN A 434 -6.18 -24.65 56.59
N LYS A 435 -7.38 -25.19 56.29
CA LYS A 435 -8.26 -25.77 57.33
C LYS A 435 -7.65 -27.00 58.00
N ILE A 436 -7.01 -27.88 57.22
CA ILE A 436 -6.32 -29.05 57.76
C ILE A 436 -5.17 -28.61 58.67
N GLU A 437 -4.35 -27.66 58.22
CA GLU A 437 -3.26 -27.10 59.02
C GLU A 437 -3.75 -26.48 60.32
N GLN A 438 -4.81 -25.67 60.29
CA GLN A 438 -5.41 -25.10 61.50
C GLN A 438 -5.96 -26.16 62.45
N ASN A 439 -6.56 -27.23 61.93
CA ASN A 439 -7.04 -28.34 62.76
C ASN A 439 -5.88 -29.12 63.39
N VAL A 440 -4.79 -29.34 62.64
CA VAL A 440 -3.57 -29.97 63.13
C VAL A 440 -2.91 -29.09 64.20
N GLU A 441 -2.79 -27.78 63.99
CA GLU A 441 -2.28 -26.84 64.99
C GLU A 441 -3.13 -26.82 66.26
N ARG A 442 -4.46 -26.84 66.13
CA ARG A 442 -5.37 -26.94 67.29
C ARG A 442 -5.22 -28.26 68.04
N ALA A 443 -5.02 -29.36 67.33
CA ALA A 443 -4.77 -30.66 67.93
C ALA A 443 -3.42 -30.70 68.66
N ILE A 444 -2.37 -30.10 68.08
CA ILE A 444 -1.03 -30.01 68.68
C ILE A 444 -1.01 -29.06 69.87
N ARG A 445 -1.75 -27.94 69.85
CA ARG A 445 -1.88 -27.01 70.99
C ARG A 445 -2.85 -27.50 72.07
N GLY A 446 -3.70 -28.46 71.73
CA GLY A 446 -4.71 -29.06 72.61
C GLY A 446 -4.27 -30.36 73.30
N SER A 447 -3.08 -30.87 72.98
CA SER A 447 -2.33 -31.91 73.72
C SER A 447 -1.22 -31.26 74.54
#